data_AF-A0A2J6X0B9-F1
#
_entry.id   AF-A0A2J6X0B9-F1
#
_cell.length_a   1.000
_cell.length_b   1.000
_cell.length_c   1.000
_cell.angle_alpha   90.00
_cell.angle_beta   90.00
_cell.angle_gamma   90.00
#
_symmetry.space_group_name_H-M   'P 1'
#
loop_
_entity.id
_entity.type
_entity.pdbx_description
1 polymer ?
#
loop_
_entity_poly.entity_id
_entity_poly.type
_entity_poly.pdbx_seq_one_letter_code
_entity_poly.pdbx_strand_id
1 'polypeptide(L)'
;MENMYQPFEVLETEEGELIVLVEPDEHLLSVVENQSEHVELDVDVDYDDEDQELYIIMTVYVGDSEIFFSLPYGESWETLIDKGSFSIAFISEEDFENKKYENVPSMTIQLDDLTLGFVEGCKRTAEILLGDEEDFIE
;
A
#
# COMPACT_ATOMS: atom_id res chain seq x y z
N MET A 1 6.39 1.30 -20.90
CA MET A 1 6.19 1.20 -19.45
C MET A 1 7.00 -0.03 -19.06
N GLU A 2 8.28 0.14 -18.70
CA GLU A 2 9.22 -0.98 -18.49
C GLU A 2 9.68 -1.15 -17.03
N ASN A 3 9.35 -0.20 -16.13
CA ASN A 3 9.82 -0.21 -14.72
C ASN A 3 8.64 -0.22 -13.74
N MET A 4 7.77 -1.21 -13.85
CA MET A 4 6.65 -1.42 -12.93
C MET A 4 6.97 -2.57 -11.98
N TYR A 5 6.84 -2.31 -10.68
CA TYR A 5 7.15 -3.24 -9.61
C TYR A 5 5.87 -3.53 -8.82
N GLN A 6 5.65 -4.80 -8.53
CA GLN A 6 4.60 -5.25 -7.63
C GLN A 6 5.26 -5.80 -6.38
N PRO A 7 4.74 -5.50 -5.19
CA PRO A 7 5.22 -6.16 -3.99
C PRO A 7 4.88 -7.63 -4.02
N PHE A 8 5.77 -8.45 -3.46
CA PHE A 8 5.47 -9.86 -3.21
C PHE A 8 4.66 -10.04 -1.93
N GLU A 9 4.73 -9.08 -1.00
CA GLU A 9 4.00 -9.12 0.26
C GLU A 9 3.72 -7.72 0.81
N VAL A 10 2.58 -7.57 1.48
CA VAL A 10 2.25 -6.39 2.30
C VAL A 10 1.97 -6.86 3.72
N LEU A 11 2.73 -6.35 4.67
CA LEU A 11 2.70 -6.74 6.07
C LEU A 11 2.04 -5.65 6.90
N GLU A 12 1.34 -6.07 7.96
CA GLU A 12 0.93 -5.21 9.06
C GLU A 12 1.75 -5.57 10.31
N THR A 13 2.43 -4.60 10.90
CA THR A 13 3.22 -4.80 12.12
C THR A 13 2.35 -4.76 13.37
N GLU A 14 2.85 -5.30 14.49
CA GLU A 14 2.16 -5.20 15.80
C GLU A 14 1.99 -3.74 16.28
N GLU A 15 2.80 -2.81 15.74
CA GLU A 15 2.68 -1.38 16.02
C GLU A 15 1.64 -0.70 15.12
N GLY A 16 0.98 -1.45 14.24
CA GLY A 16 0.00 -0.97 13.27
C GLY A 16 0.65 -0.21 12.12
N GLU A 17 1.82 -0.61 11.65
CA GLU A 17 2.44 -0.03 10.44
C GLU A 17 2.26 -0.96 9.25
N LEU A 18 1.91 -0.41 8.10
CA LEU A 18 1.93 -1.15 6.83
C LEU A 18 3.34 -1.12 6.22
N ILE A 19 3.88 -2.29 5.91
CA ILE A 19 5.17 -2.46 5.24
C ILE A 19 4.95 -3.23 3.93
N VAL A 20 5.26 -2.57 2.82
CA VAL A 20 5.17 -3.11 1.46
C VAL A 20 6.56 -3.66 1.07
N LEU A 21 6.65 -4.95 0.78
CA LEU A 21 7.91 -5.60 0.42
C LEU A 21 8.05 -5.73 -1.09
N VAL A 22 9.04 -5.06 -1.65
CA VAL A 22 9.30 -5.03 -3.09
C VAL A 22 10.67 -5.61 -3.36
N GLU A 23 10.75 -6.62 -4.22
CA GLU A 23 12.03 -7.13 -4.70
C GLU A 23 12.63 -6.13 -5.70
N PRO A 24 13.79 -5.52 -5.38
CA PRO A 24 14.33 -4.47 -6.22
C PRO A 24 15.36 -5.05 -7.21
N ASP A 25 15.38 -4.51 -8.42
CA ASP A 25 16.51 -4.69 -9.34
C ASP A 25 17.53 -3.55 -9.18
N GLU A 26 18.63 -3.62 -9.94
CA GLU A 26 19.68 -2.58 -9.92
C GLU A 26 19.13 -1.19 -10.31
N HIS A 27 18.10 -1.13 -11.16
CA HIS A 27 17.49 0.12 -11.60
C HIS A 27 16.69 0.77 -10.47
N LEU A 28 15.78 0.02 -9.84
CA LEU A 28 14.95 0.52 -8.74
C LEU A 28 15.81 0.99 -7.56
N LEU A 29 16.85 0.23 -7.19
CA LEU A 29 17.78 0.65 -6.14
C LEU A 29 18.45 1.98 -6.50
N SER A 30 18.96 2.11 -7.72
CA SER A 30 19.56 3.35 -8.21
C SER A 30 18.57 4.51 -8.20
N VAL A 31 17.30 4.29 -8.57
CA VAL A 31 16.27 5.33 -8.55
C VAL A 31 15.95 5.77 -7.12
N VAL A 32 15.76 4.83 -6.19
CA VAL A 32 15.47 5.11 -4.77
C VAL A 32 16.62 5.88 -4.11
N GLU A 33 17.87 5.48 -4.38
CA GLU A 33 19.05 6.16 -3.83
C GLU A 33 19.20 7.61 -4.32
N ASN A 34 18.79 7.90 -5.56
CA ASN A 34 19.04 9.19 -6.21
C ASN A 34 17.82 10.13 -6.26
N GLN A 35 16.60 9.61 -6.18
CA GLN A 35 15.36 10.36 -6.43
C GLN A 35 14.31 10.22 -5.33
N SER A 36 14.70 9.77 -4.13
CA SER A 36 13.79 9.65 -2.97
C SER A 36 13.10 10.96 -2.55
N GLU A 37 13.55 12.13 -3.05
CA GLU A 37 12.91 13.43 -2.81
C GLU A 37 11.77 13.75 -3.80
N HIS A 38 11.57 12.93 -4.84
CA HIS A 38 10.55 13.11 -5.87
C HIS A 38 9.64 11.89 -5.94
N VAL A 39 8.77 11.79 -4.93
CA VAL A 39 7.82 10.70 -4.78
C VAL A 39 6.42 11.24 -4.92
N GLU A 40 5.63 10.64 -5.79
CA GLU A 40 4.21 10.94 -5.95
C GLU A 40 3.40 9.69 -5.57
N LEU A 41 2.28 9.91 -4.90
CA LEU A 41 1.35 8.86 -4.52
C LEU A 41 0.02 9.13 -5.21
N ASP A 42 -0.49 8.12 -5.89
CA ASP A 42 -1.84 8.08 -6.44
C ASP A 42 -2.64 6.99 -5.73
N VAL A 43 -3.88 7.31 -5.38
CA VAL A 43 -4.77 6.46 -4.60
C VAL A 43 -6.13 6.40 -5.26
N ASP A 44 -6.47 5.20 -5.73
CA ASP A 44 -7.75 4.88 -6.34
C ASP A 44 -8.52 3.87 -5.47
N VAL A 45 -9.79 3.70 -5.79
CA VAL A 45 -10.63 2.65 -5.21
C VAL A 45 -11.31 1.88 -6.34
N ASP A 46 -11.32 0.56 -6.22
CA ASP A 46 -12.03 -0.31 -7.14
C ASP A 46 -12.91 -1.30 -6.40
N TYR A 47 -14.01 -1.69 -7.04
CA TYR A 47 -14.91 -2.74 -6.55
C TYR A 47 -14.80 -3.94 -7.47
N ASP A 48 -14.32 -5.05 -6.93
CA ASP A 48 -14.29 -6.30 -7.67
C ASP A 48 -15.67 -6.96 -7.57
N ASP A 49 -16.39 -6.98 -8.71
CA ASP A 49 -17.71 -7.61 -8.82
C ASP A 49 -17.65 -9.15 -8.62
N GLU A 50 -16.52 -9.80 -8.89
CA GLU A 50 -16.36 -11.26 -8.78
C GLU A 50 -16.23 -11.68 -7.32
N ASP A 51 -15.37 -11.00 -6.57
CA ASP A 51 -15.10 -11.27 -5.15
C ASP A 51 -16.00 -10.47 -4.20
N GLN A 52 -16.80 -9.55 -4.75
CA GLN A 52 -17.67 -8.61 -4.01
C GLN A 52 -16.90 -7.79 -2.96
N GLU A 53 -15.66 -7.43 -3.28
CA GLU A 53 -14.71 -6.82 -2.35
C GLU A 53 -14.23 -5.47 -2.87
N LEU A 54 -14.02 -4.52 -1.94
CA LEU A 54 -13.47 -3.22 -2.24
C LEU A 54 -11.96 -3.22 -2.02
N TYR A 55 -11.24 -2.59 -2.94
CA TYR A 55 -9.79 -2.46 -2.89
C TYR A 55 -9.40 -0.99 -2.98
N ILE A 56 -8.47 -0.57 -2.11
CA ILE A 56 -7.69 0.64 -2.37
C ILE A 56 -6.53 0.23 -3.27
N ILE A 57 -6.36 0.93 -4.36
CA ILE A 57 -5.25 0.76 -5.29
C ILE A 57 -4.27 1.90 -5.05
N MET A 58 -3.03 1.55 -4.74
CA MET A 58 -1.94 2.47 -4.44
C MET A 58 -0.90 2.39 -5.55
N THR A 59 -0.58 3.54 -6.16
CA THR A 59 0.52 3.66 -7.10
C THR A 59 1.52 4.69 -6.60
N VAL A 60 2.73 4.23 -6.30
CA VAL A 60 3.84 5.08 -5.86
C VAL A 60 4.79 5.29 -7.03
N TYR A 61 4.92 6.53 -7.47
CA TYR A 61 5.85 6.93 -8.51
C TYR A 61 7.14 7.41 -7.86
N VAL A 62 8.26 6.79 -8.22
CA VAL A 62 9.60 7.22 -7.81
C VAL A 62 10.44 7.35 -9.05
N GLY A 63 10.76 8.58 -9.46
CA GLY A 63 11.46 8.85 -10.72
C GLY A 63 10.69 8.34 -11.95
N ASP A 64 11.25 7.35 -12.64
CA ASP A 64 10.62 6.68 -13.80
C ASP A 64 10.10 5.27 -13.48
N SER A 65 10.04 4.92 -12.20
CA SER A 65 9.57 3.64 -11.69
C SER A 65 8.22 3.79 -10.99
N GLU A 66 7.39 2.76 -11.14
CA GLU A 66 6.05 2.67 -10.57
C GLU A 66 5.99 1.46 -9.63
N ILE A 67 5.55 1.65 -8.39
CA ILE A 67 5.27 0.57 -7.43
C ILE A 67 3.75 0.52 -7.25
N PHE A 68 3.15 -0.60 -7.65
CA PHE A 68 1.71 -0.77 -7.70
C PHE A 68 1.26 -1.88 -6.76
N PHE A 69 0.31 -1.59 -5.87
CA PHE A 69 -0.26 -2.59 -4.96
C PHE A 69 -1.69 -2.25 -4.55
N SER A 70 -2.42 -3.25 -4.07
CA SER A 70 -3.80 -3.10 -3.61
C SER A 70 -3.94 -3.54 -2.16
N LEU A 71 -4.83 -2.86 -1.43
CA LEU A 71 -5.23 -3.20 -0.07
C LEU A 71 -6.70 -3.61 -0.07
N PRO A 72 -7.04 -4.86 0.28
CA PRO A 72 -8.44 -5.26 0.44
C PRO A 72 -9.07 -4.52 1.62
N TYR A 73 -10.36 -4.23 1.51
CA TYR A 73 -11.13 -3.61 2.57
C TYR A 73 -11.05 -4.41 3.87
N GLY A 74 -10.72 -3.74 4.96
CA GLY A 74 -10.57 -4.36 6.28
C GLY A 74 -9.54 -3.65 7.14
N GLU A 75 -8.83 -4.40 7.97
CA GLU A 75 -7.86 -3.91 8.94
C GLU A 75 -6.78 -3.03 8.28
N SER A 76 -6.29 -3.41 7.09
CA SER A 76 -5.27 -2.64 6.38
C SER A 76 -5.69 -1.19 6.07
N TRP A 77 -6.97 -0.94 5.81
CA TRP A 77 -7.47 0.43 5.60
C TRP A 77 -7.49 1.21 6.90
N GLU A 78 -7.87 0.56 8.02
CA GLU A 78 -7.85 1.18 9.35
C GLU A 78 -6.43 1.56 9.74
N THR A 79 -5.49 0.65 9.55
CA THR A 79 -4.06 0.84 9.79
C THR A 79 -3.50 2.01 8.97
N LEU A 80 -3.84 2.07 7.68
CA LEU A 80 -3.43 3.17 6.81
C LEU A 80 -3.98 4.52 7.28
N ILE A 81 -5.25 4.55 7.70
CA ILE A 81 -5.90 5.77 8.21
C ILE A 81 -5.26 6.22 9.53
N ASP A 82 -5.11 5.30 10.47
CA ASP A 82 -4.63 5.60 11.82
C ASP A 82 -3.17 6.08 11.82
N LYS A 83 -2.33 5.52 10.94
CA LYS A 83 -0.95 5.97 10.78
C LYS A 83 -0.80 7.17 9.87
N GLY A 84 -1.65 7.29 8.85
CA GLY A 84 -1.48 8.27 7.77
C GLY A 84 -0.18 8.04 6.98
N SER A 85 0.38 6.83 7.02
CA SER A 85 1.62 6.50 6.31
C SER A 85 1.81 4.98 6.18
N PHE A 86 2.61 4.58 5.21
CA PHE A 86 3.12 3.21 5.05
C PHE A 86 4.59 3.26 4.64
N SER A 87 5.30 2.16 4.83
CA SER A 87 6.70 2.02 4.44
C SER A 87 6.85 1.01 3.30
N ILE A 88 7.80 1.26 2.40
CA ILE A 88 8.23 0.32 1.37
C ILE A 88 9.63 -0.14 1.73
N ALA A 89 9.84 -1.45 1.80
CA ALA A 89 11.15 -2.05 2.02
C ALA A 89 11.61 -2.77 0.74
N PHE A 90 12.82 -2.44 0.30
CA PHE A 90 13.42 -2.96 -0.93
C PHE A 90 14.31 -4.17 -0.57
N ILE A 91 13.72 -5.36 -0.55
CA ILE A 91 14.35 -6.61 -0.10
C ILE A 91 13.99 -7.76 -1.06
N SER A 92 14.91 -8.67 -1.31
CA SER A 92 14.61 -9.89 -2.09
C SER A 92 13.74 -10.87 -1.28
N GLU A 93 12.93 -11.68 -1.95
CA GLU A 93 12.17 -12.75 -1.30
C GLU A 93 13.11 -13.70 -0.52
N GLU A 94 14.27 -14.06 -1.11
CA GLU A 94 15.25 -14.93 -0.47
C GLU A 94 15.79 -14.33 0.84
N ASP A 95 16.16 -13.06 0.85
CA ASP A 95 16.70 -12.43 2.07
C ASP A 95 15.61 -12.23 3.12
N PHE A 96 14.37 -11.96 2.71
CA PHE A 96 13.22 -11.91 3.60
C PHE A 96 12.96 -13.27 4.29
N GLU A 97 12.86 -14.35 3.51
CA GLU A 97 12.66 -15.71 4.04
C GLU A 97 13.79 -16.14 4.98
N ASN A 98 15.04 -15.75 4.66
CA ASN A 98 16.21 -16.04 5.47
C ASN A 98 16.43 -15.06 6.64
N LYS A 99 15.51 -14.11 6.84
CA LYS A 99 15.54 -13.11 7.92
C LYS A 99 16.78 -12.22 7.92
N LYS A 100 17.31 -11.91 6.74
CA LYS A 100 18.48 -11.04 6.57
C LYS A 100 18.03 -9.61 6.31
N TYR A 101 17.73 -8.90 7.38
CA TYR A 101 17.20 -7.53 7.30
C TYR A 101 18.28 -6.45 7.44
N GLU A 102 19.56 -6.83 7.37
CA GLU A 102 20.67 -5.90 7.57
C GLU A 102 20.80 -4.94 6.38
N ASN A 103 20.69 -3.64 6.65
CA ASN A 103 20.83 -2.55 5.66
C ASN A 103 19.81 -2.61 4.51
N VAL A 104 18.61 -3.14 4.74
CA VAL A 104 17.51 -3.09 3.77
C VAL A 104 17.15 -1.62 3.51
N PRO A 105 17.28 -1.12 2.26
CA PRO A 105 16.80 0.21 1.91
C PRO A 105 15.28 0.27 2.10
N SER A 106 14.80 1.38 2.64
CA SER A 106 13.37 1.62 2.80
C SER A 106 13.02 3.08 2.60
N MET A 107 11.74 3.32 2.31
CA MET A 107 11.17 4.66 2.25
C MET A 107 9.80 4.66 2.93
N THR A 108 9.47 5.74 3.63
CA THR A 108 8.16 5.93 4.24
C THR A 108 7.37 6.95 3.42
N ILE A 109 6.18 6.56 2.99
CA ILE A 109 5.24 7.39 2.26
C ILE A 109 4.21 7.92 3.25
N GLN A 110 4.10 9.24 3.35
CA GLN A 110 3.07 9.89 4.15
C GLN A 110 1.89 10.25 3.25
N LEU A 111 0.68 9.98 3.73
CA LEU A 111 -0.55 10.42 3.08
C LEU A 111 -0.78 11.88 3.48
N ASP A 112 -1.08 12.71 2.49
CA ASP A 112 -1.55 14.07 2.78
C ASP A 112 -3.01 14.07 3.25
N ASP A 113 -3.47 15.20 3.79
CA ASP A 113 -4.83 15.34 4.34
C ASP A 113 -5.91 14.99 3.30
N LEU A 114 -5.65 15.25 2.01
CA LEU A 114 -6.61 14.96 0.94
C LEU A 114 -6.72 13.46 0.70
N THR A 115 -5.59 12.78 0.59
CA THR A 115 -5.48 11.34 0.35
C THR A 115 -6.04 10.57 1.53
N LEU A 116 -5.67 10.98 2.75
CA LEU A 116 -6.22 10.40 3.98
C LEU A 116 -7.74 10.55 4.05
N GLY A 117 -8.26 11.74 3.75
CA GLY A 117 -9.70 12.00 3.72
C GLY A 117 -10.43 11.20 2.63
N PHE A 118 -9.78 10.94 1.49
CA PHE A 118 -10.31 10.06 0.45
C PHE A 118 -10.45 8.63 0.95
N VAL A 119 -9.39 8.06 1.54
CA VAL A 119 -9.38 6.71 2.11
C VAL A 119 -10.45 6.55 3.21
N GLU A 120 -10.58 7.53 4.11
CA GLU A 120 -11.65 7.53 5.12
C GLU A 120 -13.05 7.54 4.50
N GLY A 121 -13.25 8.31 3.42
CA GLY A 121 -14.50 8.38 2.68
C GLY A 121 -14.86 7.05 2.01
N CYS A 122 -13.86 6.39 1.41
CA CYS A 122 -14.02 5.05 0.85
C CYS A 122 -14.40 4.05 1.96
N LYS A 123 -13.71 4.07 3.10
CA LYS A 123 -14.02 3.18 4.24
C LYS A 123 -15.48 3.32 4.69
N ARG A 124 -15.96 4.55 4.92
CA ARG A 124 -17.35 4.79 5.33
C ARG A 124 -18.36 4.33 4.27
N THR A 125 -18.00 4.44 3.00
CA THR A 125 -18.85 3.97 1.90
C THR A 125 -18.90 2.45 1.88
N ALA A 126 -17.76 1.79 2.08
CA ALA A 126 -17.66 0.33 2.23
C ALA A 126 -18.49 -0.17 3.42
N GLU A 127 -18.41 0.49 4.58
CA GLU A 127 -19.21 0.17 5.76
C GLU A 127 -20.72 0.20 5.48
N ILE A 128 -21.20 1.12 4.63
CA ILE A 128 -22.63 1.19 4.26
C ILE A 128 -23.00 0.14 3.20
N LEU A 129 -22.11 -0.13 2.24
CA LEU A 129 -22.36 -1.06 1.14
C LEU A 129 -22.29 -2.53 1.61
N LEU A 130 -21.36 -2.82 2.51
CA LEU A 130 -21.05 -4.17 2.99
C LEU A 130 -21.59 -4.43 4.40
N GLY A 131 -21.80 -3.38 5.19
CA GLY A 131 -22.44 -3.44 6.50
C GLY A 131 -23.90 -3.05 6.41
N ASP A 132 -24.76 -4.04 6.12
CA ASP A 132 -26.12 -4.19 6.67
C ASP A 132 -26.83 -5.40 6.01
N GLU A 133 -26.42 -6.63 6.35
CA GLU A 133 -27.32 -7.80 6.23
C GLU A 133 -28.06 -8.10 7.55
N GLU A 134 -27.71 -7.49 8.69
CA GLU A 134 -28.35 -7.78 9.98
C GLU A 134 -29.47 -6.80 10.39
N ASP A 135 -29.56 -5.60 9.82
CA ASP A 135 -30.52 -4.57 10.26
C ASP A 135 -31.79 -4.41 9.39
N PHE A 136 -31.98 -5.24 8.34
CA PHE A 136 -33.16 -5.20 7.45
C PHE A 136 -34.18 -6.33 7.69
N ILE A 137 -34.39 -6.73 8.95
CA ILE A 137 -35.58 -7.52 9.33
C ILE A 137 -36.50 -6.64 10.21
N GLU A 138 -37.35 -5.85 9.55
CA GLU A 138 -38.59 -5.32 10.17
C GLU A 138 -39.70 -6.39 10.22
#